data_AF-A0AAN8IGU7-F1
#
_entry.id   AF-A0AAN8IGU7-F1
#
_cell.length_a   1.000
_cell.length_b   1.000
_cell.length_c   1.000
_cell.angle_alpha   90.00
_cell.angle_beta   90.00
_cell.angle_gamma   90.00
#
_symmetry.space_group_name_H-M   'P 1'
#
loop_
_entity.id
_entity.type
_entity.pdbx_description
1 polymer ?
#
loop_
_entity_poly.entity_id
_entity_poly.type
_entity_poly.pdbx_seq_one_letter_code
_entity_poly.pdbx_strand_id
1 'polypeptide(L)'
;MFDGNGIPRDWWKKKWTEEYDKRALCYKEQYDNIKIPKFNISLNGTLTLGENIADNEGMKIAFRAYKKYAAKLKDSAKSESVDGFTQDQLFFLGLSQMWCRKTGEFAIYERLSDVHPPPEIRVDMAPVLYMVMAVATRLVLIVISSHLLVTS
;
A
#
# COMPACT_ATOMS: atom_id res chain seq x y z
N MET A 1 -17.27 6.75 15.14
CA MET A 1 -17.70 6.51 13.75
C MET A 1 -18.73 7.56 13.37
N PHE A 2 -18.75 7.94 12.09
CA PHE A 2 -19.73 8.87 11.53
C PHE A 2 -20.69 8.10 10.61
N ASP A 3 -21.95 8.48 10.58
CA ASP A 3 -22.93 7.92 9.63
C ASP A 3 -22.82 8.59 8.24
N GLY A 4 -23.69 8.20 7.30
CA GLY A 4 -23.70 8.76 5.94
C GLY A 4 -24.01 10.26 5.86
N ASN A 5 -24.50 10.87 6.94
CA ASN A 5 -24.73 12.31 7.05
C ASN A 5 -23.58 13.04 7.77
N GLY A 6 -22.53 12.31 8.17
CA GLY A 6 -21.41 12.87 8.93
C GLY A 6 -21.72 13.07 10.41
N ILE A 7 -22.75 12.42 10.97
CA ILE A 7 -23.09 12.55 12.39
C ILE A 7 -22.35 11.48 13.20
N PRO A 8 -21.69 11.81 14.33
CA PRO A 8 -21.09 10.82 15.22
C PRO A 8 -22.17 9.93 15.85
N ARG A 9 -22.17 8.64 15.50
CA ARG A 9 -23.05 7.64 16.11
C ARG A 9 -22.54 6.24 15.83
N ASP A 10 -22.81 5.33 16.76
CA ASP A 10 -22.62 3.91 16.50
C ASP A 10 -23.83 3.38 15.72
N TRP A 11 -23.62 3.15 14.42
CA TRP A 11 -24.64 2.63 13.51
C TRP A 11 -24.32 1.18 13.09
N TRP A 12 -23.26 0.58 13.66
CA TRP A 12 -22.85 -0.77 13.33
C TRP A 12 -23.49 -1.77 14.27
N LYS A 13 -23.80 -2.97 13.75
CA LYS A 13 -24.13 -4.09 14.61
C LYS A 13 -22.86 -4.54 15.32
N LYS A 14 -22.94 -4.88 16.60
CA LYS A 14 -21.80 -5.38 17.42
C LYS A 14 -20.91 -6.39 16.68
N LYS A 15 -21.53 -7.39 16.02
CA LYS A 15 -20.81 -8.43 15.25
C LYS A 15 -19.95 -7.88 14.10
N TRP A 16 -20.30 -6.72 13.53
CA TRP A 16 -19.53 -6.08 12.46
C TRP A 16 -18.33 -5.34 13.03
N THR A 17 -18.51 -4.67 14.17
CA THR A 17 -17.41 -4.04 14.91
C THR A 17 -16.37 -5.08 15.32
N GLU A 18 -16.81 -6.22 15.88
CA GLU A 18 -15.92 -7.32 16.27
C GLU A 18 -15.12 -7.87 15.08
N GLU A 19 -15.76 -8.09 13.94
CA GLU A 19 -15.09 -8.60 12.74
C GLU A 19 -14.16 -7.56 12.12
N TYR A 20 -14.50 -6.27 12.19
CA TYR A 20 -13.61 -5.19 11.77
C TYR A 20 -12.38 -5.10 12.65
N ASP A 21 -12.55 -5.05 13.97
CA ASP A 21 -11.45 -4.97 14.93
C ASP A 21 -10.48 -6.14 14.76
N LYS A 22 -11.02 -7.35 14.54
CA LYS A 22 -10.22 -8.54 14.24
C LYS A 22 -9.36 -8.37 12.99
N ARG A 23 -9.90 -7.81 11.90
CA ARG A 23 -9.15 -7.60 10.64
C ARG A 23 -8.19 -6.42 10.73
N ALA A 24 -8.59 -5.36 11.42
CA ALA A 24 -7.75 -4.20 11.68
C ALA A 24 -6.52 -4.61 12.51
N LEU A 25 -6.68 -5.55 13.44
CA LEU A 25 -5.56 -6.10 14.19
C LEU A 25 -4.48 -6.72 13.28
N CYS A 26 -4.86 -7.41 12.20
CA CYS A 26 -3.88 -7.96 11.25
C CYS A 26 -3.05 -6.86 10.59
N TYR A 27 -3.67 -5.73 10.21
CA TYR A 27 -2.93 -4.58 9.66
C TYR A 27 -2.05 -3.92 10.71
N LYS A 28 -2.55 -3.74 11.94
CA LYS A 28 -1.74 -3.22 13.04
C LYS A 28 -0.48 -4.07 13.24
N GLU A 29 -0.64 -5.38 13.38
CA GLU A 29 0.46 -6.33 13.60
C GLU A 29 1.42 -6.38 12.41
N GLN A 30 0.91 -6.35 11.17
CA GLN A 30 1.73 -6.30 9.97
C GLN A 30 2.67 -5.08 9.99
N TYR A 31 2.15 -3.90 10.35
CA TYR A 31 2.91 -2.66 10.33
C TYR A 31 3.78 -2.46 11.58
N ASP A 32 3.38 -2.97 12.75
CA ASP A 32 4.22 -2.99 13.97
C ASP A 32 5.52 -3.79 13.78
N ASN A 33 5.51 -4.79 12.89
CA ASN A 33 6.69 -5.60 12.59
C ASN A 33 7.70 -4.90 11.66
N ILE A 34 7.39 -3.70 11.17
CA ILE A 34 8.28 -2.95 10.27
C ILE A 34 9.33 -2.22 11.11
N LYS A 35 10.58 -2.62 10.95
CA LYS A 35 11.73 -1.93 11.52
C LYS A 35 12.19 -0.84 10.57
N ILE A 36 12.59 0.30 11.15
CA ILE A 36 13.25 1.40 10.46
C ILE A 36 14.68 1.42 10.99
N PRO A 37 15.60 0.62 10.40
CA PRO A 37 16.89 0.31 11.00
C PRO A 37 17.73 1.57 11.28
N LYS A 38 17.57 2.57 10.41
CA LYS A 38 18.28 3.84 10.47
C LYS A 38 18.07 4.61 11.77
N PHE A 39 16.90 4.48 12.39
CA PHE A 39 16.58 5.12 13.68
C PHE A 39 16.48 4.10 14.81
N ASN A 40 16.66 2.81 14.52
CA ASN A 40 16.43 1.71 15.46
C ASN A 40 15.03 1.77 16.12
N ILE A 41 14.01 2.16 15.35
CA ILE A 41 12.62 2.28 15.78
C ILE A 41 11.75 1.33 14.95
N SER A 42 10.67 0.82 15.55
CA SER A 42 9.62 0.10 14.81
C SER A 42 8.47 1.05 14.48
N LEU A 43 7.86 0.90 13.31
CA LEU A 43 6.70 1.71 12.94
C LEU A 43 5.55 1.47 13.93
N ASN A 44 4.85 2.52 14.29
CA ASN A 44 3.66 2.40 15.14
C ASN A 44 2.45 2.02 14.27
N GLY A 45 2.14 0.73 14.21
CA GLY A 45 1.01 0.18 13.46
C GLY A 45 -0.35 0.61 14.02
N THR A 46 -0.42 1.05 15.28
CA THR A 46 -1.65 1.62 15.87
C THR A 46 -1.88 3.04 15.36
N LEU A 47 -0.84 3.88 15.37
CA LEU A 47 -0.89 5.25 14.88
C LEU A 47 -1.26 5.30 13.41
N THR A 48 -0.70 4.40 12.62
CA THR A 48 -0.86 4.36 11.16
C THR A 48 -2.05 3.54 10.68
N LEU A 49 -2.78 2.89 11.58
CA LEU A 49 -3.78 1.86 11.25
C LEU A 49 -4.83 2.32 10.24
N GLY A 50 -5.38 3.52 10.42
CA GLY A 50 -6.42 4.06 9.53
C GLY A 50 -5.93 4.20 8.08
N GLU A 51 -4.75 4.79 7.91
CA GLU A 51 -4.12 4.99 6.60
C GLU A 51 -3.65 3.68 5.99
N ASN A 52 -3.14 2.75 6.80
CA ASN A 52 -2.76 1.42 6.35
C ASN A 52 -3.98 0.67 5.77
N ILE A 53 -5.12 0.72 6.46
CA ILE A 53 -6.37 0.12 5.95
C ILE A 53 -6.80 0.80 4.65
N ALA A 54 -6.76 2.14 4.60
CA ALA A 54 -7.16 2.91 3.43
C ALA A 54 -6.31 2.59 2.19
N ASP A 55 -4.99 2.54 2.33
CA ASP A 55 -4.08 2.20 1.24
C ASP A 55 -4.30 0.78 0.72
N ASN A 56 -4.37 -0.19 1.63
CA ASN A 56 -4.48 -1.60 1.28
C ASN A 56 -5.83 -1.93 0.62
N GLU A 57 -6.94 -1.52 1.25
CA GLU A 57 -8.27 -1.81 0.71
C GLU A 57 -8.58 -0.92 -0.51
N GLY A 58 -8.10 0.33 -0.53
CA GLY A 58 -8.20 1.22 -1.68
C GLY A 58 -7.51 0.64 -2.92
N MET A 59 -6.28 0.17 -2.78
CA MET A 59 -5.53 -0.47 -3.86
C MET A 59 -6.23 -1.74 -4.38
N LYS A 60 -6.72 -2.58 -3.46
CA LYS A 60 -7.47 -3.80 -3.79
C LYS A 60 -8.77 -3.51 -4.53
N ILE A 61 -9.52 -2.48 -4.13
CA ILE A 61 -10.74 -2.05 -4.82
C ILE A 61 -10.41 -1.48 -6.20
N ALA A 62 -9.39 -0.63 -6.30
CA ALA A 62 -8.93 -0.05 -7.56
C ALA A 62 -8.50 -1.13 -8.56
N PHE A 63 -7.74 -2.13 -8.11
CA PHE A 63 -7.33 -3.24 -8.97
C PHE A 63 -8.53 -4.08 -9.44
N ARG A 64 -9.49 -4.39 -8.55
CA ARG A 64 -10.74 -5.08 -8.94
C ARG A 64 -11.54 -4.30 -9.97
N ALA A 65 -11.64 -2.98 -9.81
CA ALA A 65 -12.31 -2.11 -10.76
C ALA A 65 -11.59 -2.11 -12.11
N TYR A 66 -10.25 -2.02 -12.10
CA TYR A 66 -9.41 -2.15 -13.29
C TYR A 66 -9.64 -3.48 -14.02
N LYS A 67 -9.60 -4.63 -13.32
CA LYS A 67 -9.84 -5.94 -13.96
C LYS A 67 -11.25 -6.03 -14.56
N LYS A 68 -12.26 -5.50 -13.87
CA LYS A 68 -13.64 -5.44 -14.40
C LYS A 68 -13.76 -4.55 -15.63
N TYR A 69 -13.03 -3.44 -15.66
CA TYR A 69 -12.98 -2.54 -16.81
C TYR A 69 -12.26 -3.20 -17.99
N ALA A 70 -11.08 -3.77 -17.77
CA ALA A 70 -10.31 -4.51 -18.77
C ALA A 70 -11.15 -5.63 -19.40
N ALA A 71 -11.86 -6.44 -18.60
CA ALA A 71 -12.72 -7.50 -19.12
C ALA A 71 -13.82 -7.02 -20.10
N LYS A 72 -14.22 -5.74 -20.06
CA LYS A 72 -15.18 -5.16 -21.02
C LYS A 72 -14.53 -4.72 -22.33
N LEU A 73 -13.25 -4.39 -22.30
CA LEU A 73 -12.48 -4.02 -23.49
C LEU A 73 -12.06 -5.31 -24.20
N LYS A 74 -12.76 -5.66 -25.28
CA LYS A 74 -12.62 -6.92 -26.04
C LYS A 74 -11.17 -7.25 -26.46
N ASP A 75 -10.29 -6.25 -26.53
CA ASP A 75 -8.87 -6.41 -26.92
C ASP A 75 -7.86 -6.19 -25.77
N SER A 76 -8.27 -5.76 -24.57
CA SER A 76 -7.32 -5.51 -23.48
C SER A 76 -6.74 -6.80 -22.87
N ALA A 77 -7.44 -7.92 -23.01
CA ALA A 77 -6.94 -9.25 -22.64
C ALA A 77 -5.77 -9.71 -23.53
N LYS A 78 -5.55 -9.03 -24.67
CA LYS A 78 -4.44 -9.23 -25.60
C LYS A 78 -3.46 -8.06 -25.63
N SER A 79 -3.61 -7.08 -24.73
CA SER A 79 -2.72 -5.92 -24.71
C SER A 79 -1.30 -6.43 -24.47
N GLU A 80 -0.44 -6.24 -25.47
CA GLU A 80 0.95 -6.65 -25.43
C GLU A 80 1.63 -6.09 -24.18
N SER A 81 2.65 -6.80 -23.72
CA SER A 81 3.51 -6.27 -22.66
C SER A 81 4.15 -4.97 -23.14
N VAL A 82 4.05 -3.90 -22.36
CA VAL A 82 4.78 -2.66 -22.64
C VAL A 82 6.12 -2.77 -21.92
N ASP A 83 7.22 -2.68 -22.64
CA ASP A 83 8.59 -2.81 -22.10
C ASP A 83 8.80 -4.08 -21.25
N GLY A 84 8.13 -5.17 -21.61
CA GLY A 84 8.20 -6.45 -20.90
C GLY A 84 7.32 -6.54 -19.64
N PHE A 85 6.51 -5.53 -19.33
CA PHE A 85 5.55 -5.54 -18.23
C PHE A 85 4.15 -5.94 -18.70
N THR A 86 3.48 -6.80 -17.93
CA THR A 86 2.06 -7.08 -18.12
C THR A 86 1.22 -5.86 -17.73
N GLN A 87 -0.02 -5.79 -18.22
CA GLN A 87 -0.91 -4.69 -17.86
C GLN A 87 -1.21 -4.63 -16.35
N ASP A 88 -1.28 -5.79 -15.68
CA ASP A 88 -1.42 -5.86 -14.23
C ASP A 88 -0.18 -5.27 -13.54
N GLN A 89 1.03 -5.55 -14.03
CA GLN A 89 2.26 -4.95 -13.51
C GLN A 89 2.33 -3.44 -13.77
N LEU A 90 1.88 -2.97 -14.94
CA LEU A 90 1.82 -1.55 -15.27
C LEU A 90 0.84 -0.79 -14.37
N PHE A 91 -0.31 -1.40 -14.03
CA PHE A 91 -1.25 -0.82 -13.06
C PHE A 91 -0.54 -0.51 -11.73
N PHE A 92 0.19 -1.50 -11.21
CA PHE A 92 0.91 -1.34 -9.96
C PHE A 92 2.11 -0.43 -10.06
N LEU A 93 2.87 -0.49 -11.16
CA LEU A 93 3.98 0.42 -11.41
C LEU A 93 3.50 1.88 -11.43
N GLY A 94 2.40 2.16 -12.14
CA GLY A 94 1.80 3.50 -12.17
C GLY A 94 1.31 3.96 -10.80
N LEU A 95 0.74 3.04 -10.01
CA LEU A 95 0.34 3.34 -8.62
C LEU A 95 1.54 3.67 -7.73
N SER A 96 2.61 2.87 -7.80
CA SER A 96 3.82 3.06 -6.99
C SER A 96 4.51 4.40 -7.27
N GLN A 97 4.45 4.89 -8.51
CA GLN A 97 5.03 6.18 -8.88
C GLN A 97 4.43 7.37 -8.12
N MET A 98 3.18 7.28 -7.64
CA MET A 98 2.55 8.36 -6.85
C MET A 98 3.33 8.64 -5.55
N TRP A 99 3.95 7.61 -5.00
CA TRP A 99 4.68 7.64 -3.73
C TRP A 99 6.19 7.84 -3.91
N CYS A 100 6.71 7.87 -5.14
CA CYS A 100 8.12 8.14 -5.39
C CYS A 100 8.51 9.52 -4.85
N ARG A 101 9.36 9.57 -3.82
CA ARG A 101 9.86 10.80 -3.21
C ARG A 101 11.33 10.62 -2.84
N LYS A 102 12.11 11.69 -2.92
CA LYS A 102 13.43 11.77 -2.29
C LYS A 102 13.25 12.46 -0.94
N THR A 103 13.32 11.70 0.15
CA THR A 103 13.08 12.20 1.50
C THR A 103 14.39 12.19 2.30
N GLY A 104 14.75 13.34 2.89
CA GLY A 104 15.89 13.43 3.80
C GLY A 104 15.60 12.76 5.15
N GLU A 105 16.64 12.35 5.87
CA GLU A 105 16.52 11.58 7.12
C GLU A 105 15.64 12.26 8.16
N PHE A 106 15.85 13.56 8.36
CA PHE A 106 15.07 14.37 9.29
C PHE A 106 13.56 14.31 8.97
N ALA A 107 13.20 14.40 7.69
CA ALA A 107 11.81 14.34 7.25
C ALA A 107 11.20 12.93 7.34
N ILE A 108 12.03 11.87 7.39
CA ILE A 108 11.56 10.50 7.72
C ILE A 108 11.32 10.40 9.22
N TYR A 109 12.22 10.95 10.03
CA TYR A 109 12.10 10.95 11.49
C TYR A 109 10.85 11.70 11.97
N GLU A 110 10.58 12.89 11.42
CA GLU A 110 9.35 13.64 11.73
C GLU A 110 8.08 12.85 11.39
N ARG A 111 8.09 12.13 10.26
CA ARG A 111 6.97 11.27 9.83
C ARG A 111 6.71 10.09 10.74
N LEU A 112 7.61 9.74 11.66
CA LEU A 112 7.33 8.69 12.65
C LEU A 112 6.21 9.08 13.62
N SER A 113 5.88 10.37 13.68
CA SER A 113 4.72 10.90 14.42
C SER A 113 3.49 11.18 13.55
N ASP A 114 3.58 10.96 12.24
CA ASP A 114 2.48 11.11 11.29
C ASP A 114 1.59 9.85 11.27
N VAL A 115 0.31 10.01 10.95
CA VAL A 115 -0.63 8.90 10.75
C VAL A 115 -0.37 8.17 9.43
N HIS A 116 0.35 8.80 8.49
CA HIS A 116 0.77 8.18 7.24
C HIS A 116 2.16 7.56 7.41
N PRO A 117 2.34 6.28 7.06
CA PRO A 117 3.68 5.70 6.97
C PRO A 117 4.56 6.46 5.97
N PRO A 118 5.89 6.38 6.12
CA PRO A 118 6.83 6.80 5.08
C PRO A 118 6.46 6.23 3.70
N PRO A 119 6.61 7.00 2.60
CA PRO A 119 6.12 6.60 1.28
C PRO A 119 6.60 5.23 0.79
N GLU A 120 7.84 4.86 1.13
CA GLU A 120 8.44 3.58 0.75
C GLU A 120 7.67 2.40 1.38
N ILE A 121 7.28 2.54 2.64
CA ILE A 121 6.49 1.54 3.37
C ILE A 121 5.07 1.44 2.79
N ARG A 122 4.46 2.54 2.35
CA ARG A 122 3.12 2.55 1.74
C ARG A 122 3.07 1.75 0.43
N VAL A 123 4.15 1.79 -0.36
CA VAL A 123 4.28 1.00 -1.58
C VAL A 123 4.53 -0.45 -1.21
N ASP A 124 5.58 -0.73 -0.45
CA ASP A 124 6.03 -2.10 -0.21
C ASP A 124 4.95 -2.92 0.46
N MET A 125 4.32 -2.44 1.54
CA MET A 125 3.50 -3.28 2.40
C MET A 125 2.13 -3.68 1.87
N ALA A 126 1.75 -3.26 0.66
CA ALA A 126 0.48 -3.66 0.05
C ALA A 126 0.52 -5.13 -0.44
N PRO A 127 -0.24 -6.07 0.17
CA PRO A 127 -0.17 -7.49 -0.20
C PRO A 127 -0.56 -7.76 -1.65
N VAL A 128 -1.49 -6.98 -2.19
CA VAL A 128 -1.91 -7.11 -3.60
C VAL A 128 -0.76 -6.74 -4.54
N LEU A 129 0.00 -5.69 -4.21
CA LEU A 129 1.20 -5.33 -4.96
C LEU A 129 2.22 -6.46 -4.91
N TYR A 130 2.53 -6.98 -3.71
CA TYR A 130 3.46 -8.09 -3.55
C TYR A 130 3.01 -9.34 -4.33
N MET A 131 1.75 -9.73 -4.28
CA MET A 131 1.28 -10.92 -5.01
C MET A 131 1.40 -10.78 -6.53
N VAL A 132 1.17 -9.59 -7.07
CA VAL A 132 1.25 -9.35 -8.53
C VAL A 132 2.69 -9.12 -8.99
N MET A 133 3.53 -8.51 -8.15
CA MET A 133 4.93 -8.21 -8.48
C MET A 133 5.92 -9.31 -8.08
N ALA A 134 5.58 -10.22 -7.15
CA ALA A 134 6.45 -11.33 -6.75
C ALA A 134 6.67 -12.36 -7.88
N VAL A 135 5.76 -12.41 -8.87
CA VAL A 135 5.94 -13.20 -10.09
C VAL A 135 6.96 -12.53 -11.05
N ALA A 136 7.32 -11.25 -10.82
CA ALA A 136 8.32 -10.49 -11.57
C ALA A 136 9.59 -10.27 -10.72
N THR A 137 10.26 -11.35 -10.34
CA THR A 137 11.37 -11.40 -9.39
C THR A 137 12.65 -10.65 -9.83
N ARG A 138 12.64 -9.86 -10.91
CA ARG A 138 13.80 -9.12 -11.42
C ARG A 138 13.75 -7.60 -11.31
N LEU A 139 12.58 -6.99 -11.10
CA LEU A 139 12.42 -5.54 -11.26
C LEU A 139 12.00 -4.77 -10.01
N VAL A 140 11.49 -5.46 -8.99
CA VAL A 140 11.39 -4.90 -7.64
C VAL A 140 12.78 -4.45 -7.16
N LEU A 141 13.83 -5.17 -7.55
CA LEU A 141 15.23 -4.77 -7.35
C LEU A 141 15.63 -3.49 -8.10
N ILE A 142 15.00 -3.05 -9.19
CA ILE A 142 15.47 -1.83 -9.89
C ILE A 142 14.87 -0.56 -9.26
N VAL A 143 13.62 -0.64 -8.79
CA VAL A 143 12.99 0.44 -8.02
C VAL A 143 13.54 0.49 -6.58
N ILE A 144 13.88 -0.66 -5.99
CA ILE A 144 14.49 -0.74 -4.66
C ILE A 144 16.02 -0.51 -4.67
N SER A 145 16.79 -1.05 -5.63
CA SER A 145 18.26 -0.86 -5.69
C SER A 145 18.71 0.51 -6.18
N SER A 146 17.84 1.30 -6.80
CA SER A 146 18.15 2.72 -7.04
C SER A 146 18.26 3.54 -5.73
N HIS A 147 17.83 2.98 -4.60
CA HIS A 147 18.04 3.56 -3.27
C HIS A 147 19.27 3.01 -2.53
N LEU A 148 19.87 1.90 -3.00
CA LEU A 148 21.10 1.33 -2.42
C LEU A 148 22.38 1.72 -3.18
N LEU A 149 22.26 2.26 -4.40
CA LEU A 149 23.40 2.61 -5.26
C LEU A 149 23.71 4.12 -5.37
N VAL A 150 22.99 4.99 -4.65
CA VAL A 150 23.28 6.45 -4.63
C VAL A 150 24.02 6.87 -3.35
N THR A 151 24.45 5.91 -2.53
CA THR A 151 25.39 6.13 -1.43
C THR A 151 26.51 5.09 -1.50
N SER A 152 27.43 5.27 -2.45
CA SER A 152 28.80 4.74 -2.41
C SER A 152 29.73 5.75 -3.07
#